data_AF-A0A3D4UUN0-F1
#
_entry.id   AF-A0A3D4UUN0-F1
#
_cell.length_a   1.000
_cell.length_b   1.000
_cell.length_c   1.000
_cell.angle_alpha   90.00
_cell.angle_beta   90.00
_cell.angle_gamma   90.00
#
_symmetry.space_group_name_H-M   'P 1'
#
loop_
_entity.id
_entity.type
_entity.pdbx_description
1 polymer ?
#
loop_
_entity_poly.entity_id
_entity_poly.type
_entity_poly.pdbx_seq_one_letter_code
_entity_poly.pdbx_strand_id
1 'polypeptide(L)'
;MGYRTETEILKTQVQSLYILDKLFRKNFDSLQELVDLMPGIFHVNDKSDLTIGHLNKAGEEWGLLSKEEINNMGFEYFEKNIHPDSLKYVA
;
A
#
# COMPACT_ATOMS: atom_id res chain seq x y z
N MET A 1 -0.10 -31.25 13.06
CA MET A 1 0.09 -30.48 11.81
C MET A 1 1.47 -30.84 11.27
N GLY A 2 1.56 -31.40 10.06
CA GLY A 2 2.85 -31.72 9.44
C GLY A 2 3.55 -30.46 8.96
N TYR A 3 4.83 -30.31 9.29
CA TYR A 3 5.65 -29.21 8.77
C TYR A 3 5.87 -29.41 7.27
N ARG A 4 5.64 -28.35 6.51
CA ARG A 4 5.91 -28.31 5.06
C ARG A 4 7.38 -27.96 4.85
N THR A 5 8.00 -28.58 3.86
CA THR A 5 9.33 -28.22 3.38
C THR A 5 9.31 -26.83 2.72
N GLU A 6 10.46 -26.15 2.64
CA GLU A 6 10.58 -24.85 1.97
C GLU A 6 10.09 -24.90 0.52
N THR A 7 10.39 -25.99 -0.19
CA THR A 7 9.91 -26.23 -1.56
C THR A 7 8.39 -26.31 -1.64
N GLU A 8 7.74 -26.95 -0.66
CA GLU A 8 6.27 -27.03 -0.59
C GLU A 8 5.64 -25.68 -0.25
N ILE A 9 6.31 -24.88 0.60
CA ILE A 9 5.89 -23.51 0.92
C ILE A 9 5.96 -22.65 -0.34
N LEU A 10 7.08 -22.67 -1.06
CA LEU A 10 7.27 -21.92 -2.30
C LEU A 10 6.25 -22.31 -3.39
N LYS A 11 6.03 -23.62 -3.59
CA LYS A 11 5.00 -24.10 -4.52
C LYS A 11 3.60 -23.63 -4.12
N THR A 12 3.28 -23.68 -2.83
CA THR A 12 1.98 -23.19 -2.32
C THR A 12 1.84 -21.69 -2.58
N GLN A 13 2.88 -20.89 -2.34
CA GLN A 13 2.85 -19.44 -2.60
C GLN A 13 2.56 -19.12 -4.06
N VAL A 14 3.22 -19.80 -5.01
CA VAL A 14 2.96 -19.63 -6.45
C VAL A 14 1.51 -19.98 -6.81
N GLN A 15 0.99 -21.08 -6.25
CA GLN A 15 -0.41 -21.47 -6.45
C GLN A 15 -1.37 -20.43 -5.87
N SER A 16 -1.08 -19.90 -4.67
CA SER A 16 -1.86 -18.84 -4.05
C SER A 16 -1.87 -17.56 -4.90
N LEU A 17 -0.71 -17.14 -5.42
CA LEU A 17 -0.59 -15.98 -6.31
C LEU A 17 -1.40 -16.17 -7.60
N TYR A 18 -1.37 -17.36 -8.19
CA TYR A 18 -2.16 -17.67 -9.37
C TYR A 18 -3.68 -17.64 -9.10
N ILE A 19 -4.13 -18.16 -7.96
CA ILE A 19 -5.54 -18.10 -7.55
C ILE A 19 -5.95 -16.64 -7.31
N LEU A 20 -5.10 -15.86 -6.66
CA LEU A 20 -5.33 -14.43 -6.45
C LEU A 20 -5.46 -13.68 -7.78
N ASP A 21 -4.53 -13.88 -8.73
CA ASP A 21 -4.62 -13.27 -10.07
C ASP A 21 -5.91 -13.63 -10.79
N LYS A 22 -6.36 -14.91 -10.72
CA LYS A 22 -7.66 -15.31 -11.27
C LYS A 22 -8.83 -14.62 -10.60
N LEU A 23 -8.82 -14.54 -9.27
CA LEU A 23 -9.88 -13.87 -8.52
C LEU A 23 -9.88 -12.37 -8.81
N PHE A 24 -8.72 -11.75 -8.99
CA PHE A 24 -8.62 -10.35 -9.37
C PHE A 24 -9.24 -10.10 -10.74
N ARG A 25 -8.79 -10.81 -11.77
CA ARG A 25 -9.32 -10.66 -13.14
C ARG A 25 -10.81 -10.98 -13.28
N LYS A 26 -11.38 -11.75 -12.34
CA LYS A 26 -12.81 -12.10 -12.35
C LYS A 26 -13.68 -11.02 -11.70
N ASN A 27 -13.18 -10.39 -10.64
CA ASN A 27 -13.97 -9.50 -9.79
C ASN A 27 -13.63 -8.02 -9.99
N PHE A 28 -12.52 -7.70 -10.65
CA PHE A 28 -12.06 -6.34 -10.89
C PHE A 28 -11.57 -6.20 -12.33
N ASP A 29 -11.88 -5.06 -12.94
CA ASP A 29 -11.42 -4.73 -14.29
C ASP A 29 -9.96 -4.23 -14.28
N SER A 30 -9.51 -3.70 -13.14
CA SER A 30 -8.13 -3.23 -12.97
C SER A 30 -7.65 -3.34 -11.53
N LEU A 31 -6.32 -3.35 -11.35
CA LEU A 31 -5.72 -3.29 -10.00
C LEU A 31 -6.09 -1.99 -9.26
N GLN A 32 -6.34 -0.90 -9.99
CA GLN A 32 -6.74 0.39 -9.41
C GLN A 32 -8.08 0.28 -8.66
N GLU A 33 -9.03 -0.49 -9.20
CA GLU A 33 -10.34 -0.69 -8.57
C GLU A 33 -10.25 -1.39 -7.21
N LEU A 34 -9.36 -2.39 -7.09
CA LEU A 34 -9.05 -3.03 -5.82
C LEU A 34 -8.43 -2.05 -4.82
N VAL A 35 -7.48 -1.25 -5.29
CA VAL A 35 -6.75 -0.26 -4.50
C VAL A 35 -7.70 0.82 -3.99
N ASP A 36 -8.69 1.24 -4.78
CA ASP A 36 -9.70 2.22 -4.37
C ASP A 36 -10.68 1.68 -3.32
N LEU A 37 -10.90 0.37 -3.24
CA LEU A 37 -11.74 -0.26 -2.21
C LEU A 37 -11.05 -0.38 -0.85
N MET A 38 -9.72 -0.33 -0.83
CA MET A 38 -8.97 -0.40 0.41
C MET A 38 -9.03 0.95 1.13
N PRO A 39 -9.30 0.99 2.43
CA PRO A 39 -9.37 2.25 3.17
C PRO A 39 -7.97 2.90 3.25
N GLY A 40 -7.85 4.12 2.74
CA GLY A 40 -6.72 5.03 2.98
C GLY A 40 -5.34 4.47 2.63
N ILE A 41 -5.14 3.95 1.41
CA ILE A 41 -3.81 3.49 0.99
C ILE A 41 -2.92 4.71 0.75
N PHE A 42 -1.79 4.69 1.44
CA PHE A 42 -0.67 5.59 1.22
C PHE A 42 0.57 4.75 0.89
N HIS A 43 1.13 4.93 -0.30
CA HIS A 43 2.37 4.27 -0.70
C HIS A 43 3.46 5.29 -0.97
N VAL A 44 4.46 5.31 -0.10
CA VAL A 44 5.72 6.05 -0.30
C VAL A 44 6.70 5.21 -1.12
N ASN A 45 7.26 5.80 -2.18
CA ASN A 45 8.17 5.11 -3.09
C ASN A 45 9.55 4.90 -2.46
N ASP A 46 10.05 5.88 -1.72
CA ASP A 46 11.39 5.85 -1.13
C ASP A 46 11.34 6.35 0.33
N LYS A 47 12.10 5.69 1.22
CA LYS A 47 12.21 6.09 2.63
C LYS A 47 12.96 7.42 2.78
N SER A 48 13.87 7.74 1.85
CA SER A 48 14.76 8.89 1.92
C SER A 48 14.08 10.23 1.63
N ASP A 49 13.04 10.25 0.79
CA ASP A 49 12.31 11.48 0.41
C ASP A 49 10.82 11.45 0.79
N LEU A 50 10.30 10.30 1.24
CA LEU A 50 8.91 10.06 1.59
C LEU A 50 7.92 10.46 0.48
N THR A 51 8.38 10.47 -0.77
CA THR A 51 7.53 10.82 -1.91
C THR A 51 6.47 9.77 -2.11
N ILE A 52 5.23 10.23 -2.27
CA ILE A 52 4.07 9.39 -2.43
C ILE A 52 3.97 9.02 -3.89
N GLY A 53 4.17 7.74 -4.19
CA GLY A 53 3.92 7.17 -5.50
C GLY A 53 2.43 7.00 -5.77
N HIS A 54 1.71 6.53 -4.74
CA HIS A 54 0.30 6.23 -4.84
C HIS A 54 -0.49 6.69 -3.61
N LEU A 55 -1.60 7.37 -3.90
CA LEU A 55 -2.65 7.72 -2.95
C LEU A 55 -3.98 7.38 -3.61
N ASN A 56 -4.81 6.60 -2.93
CA ASN A 56 -6.13 6.26 -3.43
C ASN A 56 -7.16 7.34 -3.05
N LYS A 57 -8.32 7.35 -3.72
CA LYS A 57 -9.37 8.37 -3.47
C LYS A 57 -9.82 8.44 -2.02
N ALA A 58 -9.98 7.29 -1.36
CA ALA A 58 -10.35 7.25 0.05
C ALA A 58 -9.31 7.96 0.94
N GLY A 59 -8.03 7.87 0.60
CA GLY A 59 -6.96 8.60 1.27
C GLY A 59 -6.98 10.10 0.97
N GLU A 60 -7.27 10.51 -0.26
CA GLU A 60 -7.46 11.94 -0.60
C GLU A 60 -8.65 12.55 0.13
N GLU A 61 -9.77 11.83 0.20
CA GLU A 61 -10.98 12.27 0.90
C GLU A 61 -10.76 12.39 2.41
N TRP A 62 -10.00 11.46 3.00
CA TRP A 62 -9.68 11.50 4.43
C TRP A 62 -8.66 12.61 4.76
N GLY A 63 -7.60 12.73 3.96
CA GLY A 63 -6.54 13.71 4.16
C GLY A 63 -6.89 15.12 3.68
N LEU A 64 -7.99 15.28 2.93
CA LEU A 64 -8.42 16.51 2.25
C LEU A 64 -7.33 17.15 1.39
N LEU A 65 -6.37 16.35 0.94
CA LEU A 65 -5.20 16.74 0.17
C LEU A 65 -4.94 15.70 -0.90
N SER A 66 -4.67 16.17 -2.11
CA SER A 66 -4.23 15.35 -3.22
C SER A 66 -2.78 14.88 -3.03
N LYS A 67 -2.42 13.83 -3.77
CA LYS A 67 -1.03 13.33 -3.80
C LYS A 67 0.00 14.43 -4.11
N GLU A 68 -0.32 15.32 -5.04
CA GLU A 68 0.59 16.40 -5.46
C GLU A 68 0.78 17.43 -4.35
N GLU A 69 -0.30 17.82 -3.67
CA GLU A 69 -0.23 18.75 -2.55
C GLU A 69 0.63 18.19 -1.41
N ILE A 70 0.45 16.90 -1.08
CA ILE A 70 1.25 16.29 -0.01
C ILE A 70 2.72 16.19 -0.40
N ASN A 71 3.03 15.79 -1.64
CA ASN A 71 4.41 15.75 -2.12
C ASN A 71 5.06 17.15 -2.14
N ASN A 72 4.31 18.21 -2.43
CA ASN A 72 4.79 19.58 -2.36
C ASN A 72 5.05 20.05 -0.93
N MET A 73 4.27 19.59 0.04
CA MET A 73 4.52 19.83 1.47
C MET A 73 5.74 19.06 1.98
N GLY A 74 6.04 17.91 1.36
CA GLY A 74 7.19 17.07 1.71
C GLY A 74 7.13 16.60 3.17
N PHE A 75 8.27 16.66 3.86
CA PHE A 75 8.43 16.13 5.21
C PHE A 75 7.49 16.77 6.24
N GLU A 76 7.13 18.06 6.07
CA GLU A 76 6.25 18.78 7.00
C GLU A 76 4.86 18.15 7.15
N TYR A 77 4.34 17.51 6.09
CA TYR A 77 3.06 16.82 6.16
C TYR A 77 3.12 15.66 7.16
N PHE A 78 4.22 14.89 7.13
CA PHE A 78 4.39 13.74 7.99
C PHE A 78 4.63 14.16 9.44
N GLU A 79 5.39 15.22 9.70
CA GLU A 79 5.56 15.72 11.08
C GLU A 79 4.23 16.12 11.74
N LYS A 80 3.27 16.65 10.96
CA LYS A 80 1.98 17.13 11.47
C LYS A 80 0.92 16.03 11.59
N ASN A 81 0.97 15.02 10.71
CA ASN A 81 -0.12 14.05 10.54
C ASN A 81 0.26 12.61 10.86
N ILE A 82 1.55 12.27 10.89
CA ILE A 82 1.97 10.92 11.26
C ILE A 82 1.78 10.72 12.76
N HIS A 83 1.30 9.54 13.14
CA HIS A 83 1.21 9.20 14.56
C HIS A 83 2.63 9.28 15.19
N PRO A 84 2.80 9.89 16.37
CA PRO A 84 4.12 10.08 16.98
C PRO A 84 4.92 8.78 17.13
N ASP A 85 4.22 7.66 17.38
CA ASP A 85 4.85 6.34 17.46
C ASP A 85 5.39 5.81 16.12
N SER A 86 4.90 6.33 14.98
CA SER A 86 5.36 5.93 13.64
C SER A 86 6.66 6.62 13.24
N LEU A 87 6.98 7.79 13.83
CA LEU A 87 8.22 8.53 13.55
C LEU A 87 9.48 7.69 13.81
N LYS A 88 9.43 6.76 14.76
CA LYS A 88 10.56 5.88 15.11
C LYS A 88 11.04 4.96 13.98
N TYR A 89 10.21 4.72 12.97
CA TYR A 89 10.55 3.88 11.81
C TYR A 89 11.07 4.68 10.62
N VAL A 90 10.91 6.00 10.67
CA VAL A 90 11.28 6.93 9.60
C VAL A 90 12.70 7.46 9.80
N ALA A 91 13.15 7.62 11.05
CA ALA A 91 14.53 7.94 11.42
C ALA A 91 15.55 6.84 11.05
#